data_AF-A0A2E3XP18-F1
#
_entry.id   AF-A0A2E3XP18-F1
#
_cell.length_a   1.000
_cell.length_b   1.000
_cell.length_c   1.000
_cell.angle_alpha   90.00
_cell.angle_beta   90.00
_cell.angle_gamma   90.00
#
_symmetry.space_group_name_H-M   'P 1'
#
loop_
_entity.id
_entity.type
_entity.pdbx_description
1 polymer ?
#
loop_
_entity_poly.entity_id
_entity_poly.type
_entity_poly.pdbx_seq_one_letter_code
_entity_poly.pdbx_strand_id
1 'polypeptide(L)'
;MFLFVNKTRRLCKAIYFDGSGLVIIHKRMEVGSIMNFLAFGKIQKITVSELALLMDGASLRIQKRGRKYIHGESKRRLKNKS
;
A
#
# COMPACT_ATOMS: atom_id res chain seq x y z
N MET A 1 3.68 -11.93 13.98
CA MET A 1 2.60 -12.25 13.04
C MET A 1 3.08 -11.98 11.62
N PHE A 2 2.71 -12.85 10.68
CA PHE A 2 2.96 -12.68 9.25
C PHE A 2 1.64 -12.54 8.52
N LEU A 3 1.57 -11.61 7.56
CA LEU A 3 0.39 -11.39 6.73
C LEU A 3 0.74 -11.66 5.27
N PHE A 4 0.00 -12.59 4.65
CA PHE A 4 0.14 -12.95 3.25
C PHE A 4 -1.09 -12.44 2.50
N VAL A 5 -0.87 -11.78 1.38
CA VAL A 5 -1.94 -11.30 0.49
C VAL A 5 -1.74 -11.97 -0.87
N ASN A 6 -2.81 -12.51 -1.44
CA ASN A 6 -2.73 -13.17 -2.74
C ASN A 6 -2.56 -12.16 -3.89
N LYS A 7 -2.17 -12.63 -5.08
CA LYS A 7 -1.93 -11.76 -6.26
C LYS A 7 -3.15 -10.89 -6.64
N THR A 8 -4.36 -11.42 -6.53
CA THR A 8 -5.60 -10.67 -6.81
C THR A 8 -6.04 -9.76 -5.67
N ARG A 9 -5.36 -9.85 -4.51
CA ARG A 9 -5.62 -9.10 -3.28
C ARG A 9 -7.06 -9.24 -2.78
N ARG A 10 -7.68 -10.39 -3.01
CA ARG A 10 -9.00 -10.71 -2.46
C ARG A 10 -8.92 -11.62 -1.25
N LEU A 11 -7.76 -12.22 -1.00
CA LEU A 11 -7.55 -13.16 0.08
C LEU A 11 -6.33 -12.71 0.88
N CYS A 12 -6.49 -12.65 2.20
CA CYS A 12 -5.37 -12.53 3.11
C CYS A 12 -5.34 -13.65 4.14
N LYS A 13 -4.13 -14.01 4.56
CA LYS A 13 -3.87 -14.99 5.61
C LYS A 13 -2.95 -14.34 6.64
N ALA A 14 -3.41 -14.22 7.88
CA ALA A 14 -2.56 -13.84 9.00
C ALA A 14 -2.18 -15.09 9.79
N ILE A 15 -0.89 -15.25 10.09
CA ILE A 15 -0.35 -16.39 10.81
C ILE A 15 0.45 -15.85 12.00
N TYR A 16 0.14 -16.32 13.19
CA TYR A 16 0.89 -15.99 14.40
C TYR A 16 0.78 -17.10 15.45
N PHE A 17 1.75 -17.14 16.35
CA PHE A 17 1.72 -18.01 17.53
C PHE A 17 1.35 -17.14 18.73
N ASP A 18 0.37 -17.57 19.52
CA ASP A 18 -0.15 -16.79 20.67
C ASP A 18 0.50 -17.17 22.02
N GLY A 19 1.40 -18.16 22.01
CA GLY A 19 2.02 -18.73 23.21
C GLY A 19 1.51 -20.13 23.53
N SER A 20 0.28 -20.46 23.14
CA SER A 20 -0.34 -21.78 23.34
C SER A 20 -0.47 -22.57 22.04
N GLY A 21 -0.61 -21.88 20.91
CA GLY A 21 -0.86 -22.51 19.63
C GLY A 21 -0.65 -21.60 18.44
N LEU A 22 -0.71 -22.22 17.26
CA LEU A 22 -0.66 -21.53 15.98
C LEU A 22 -2.07 -21.04 15.61
N VAL A 23 -2.21 -19.74 15.41
CA VAL A 23 -3.43 -19.09 14.96
C VAL A 23 -3.30 -18.73 13.48
N ILE A 24 -4.33 -19.10 12.71
CA ILE A 24 -4.45 -18.75 11.30
C ILE A 24 -5.78 -18.04 11.09
N ILE A 25 -5.71 -16.78 10.66
CA ILE A 25 -6.87 -16.00 10.25
C ILE A 25 -6.92 -15.99 8.73
N HIS A 26 -8.07 -16.41 8.17
CA HIS A 26 -8.31 -16.37 6.74
C HIS A 26 -9.46 -15.43 6.41
N LYS A 27 -9.16 -14.33 5.71
CA LYS A 27 -10.17 -13.35 5.29
C LYS A 27 -10.22 -13.26 3.78
N ARG A 28 -11.45 -13.30 3.24
CA ARG A 28 -11.78 -13.12 1.82
C ARG A 28 -12.63 -11.87 1.67
N MET A 29 -12.24 -11.02 0.72
CA MET A 29 -13.05 -9.89 0.28
C MET A 29 -14.04 -10.38 -0.78
N GLU A 30 -15.32 -10.16 -0.52
CA GLU A 30 -16.38 -10.46 -1.49
C GLU A 30 -16.44 -9.43 -2.60
N VAL A 31 -16.19 -8.17 -2.25
CA VAL A 31 -16.18 -7.02 -3.17
C VAL A 31 -14.87 -6.25 -2.99
N GLY A 32 -14.34 -5.73 -4.10
CA GLY A 32 -13.12 -4.92 -4.11
C GLY A 32 -11.82 -5.72 -3.96
N SER A 33 -10.78 -5.05 -3.48
CA SER A 33 -9.47 -5.62 -3.22
C SER A 33 -8.81 -4.98 -2.00
N ILE A 34 -8.01 -5.77 -1.31
CA ILE A 34 -7.20 -5.42 -0.16
C ILE A 34 -6.05 -4.52 -0.63
N MET A 35 -6.31 -3.21 -0.65
CA MET A 35 -5.35 -2.13 -0.85
C MET A 35 -4.57 -2.13 -2.19
N ASN A 36 -4.12 -0.94 -2.60
CA ASN A 36 -3.18 -0.84 -3.72
C ASN A 36 -1.70 -0.90 -3.30
N PHE A 37 -1.11 -2.09 -3.19
CA PHE A 37 0.32 -2.28 -2.84
C PHE A 37 1.34 -1.85 -3.93
N LEU A 38 0.95 -1.02 -4.91
CA LEU A 38 1.83 -0.62 -6.04
C LEU A 38 3.11 0.13 -5.61
N ALA A 39 3.26 0.50 -4.34
CA ALA A 39 4.43 1.18 -3.80
C ALA A 39 5.29 0.29 -2.88
N PHE A 40 4.91 -0.96 -2.67
CA PHE A 40 5.47 -1.79 -1.60
C PHE A 40 6.30 -2.95 -2.17
N GLY A 41 7.53 -3.12 -1.66
CA GLY A 41 8.44 -4.21 -2.06
C GLY A 41 7.97 -5.59 -1.60
N LYS A 42 8.78 -6.64 -1.82
CA LYS A 42 8.40 -8.05 -1.54
C LYS A 42 8.07 -8.35 -0.08
N ILE A 43 8.72 -7.68 0.89
CA ILE A 43 8.51 -7.87 2.33
C ILE A 43 8.45 -6.51 2.99
N GLN A 44 7.43 -6.27 3.81
CA GLN A 44 7.31 -5.01 4.54
C GLN A 44 6.63 -5.17 5.88
N LYS A 45 7.01 -4.30 6.82
CA LYS A 45 6.34 -4.17 8.11
C LYS A 45 5.15 -3.22 7.94
N ILE A 46 4.02 -3.59 8.54
CA ILE A 46 2.84 -2.74 8.66
C ILE A 46 2.59 -2.43 10.13
N THR A 47 1.96 -1.29 10.39
CA THR A 47 1.50 -0.87 11.69
C THR A 47 0.20 -1.60 12.07
N VAL A 48 -0.16 -1.57 13.36
CA VAL A 48 -1.42 -2.13 13.85
C VAL A 48 -2.62 -1.41 13.23
N SER A 49 -2.54 -0.10 13.01
CA SER A 49 -3.61 0.68 12.37
C SER A 49 -3.81 0.28 10.89
N GLU A 50 -2.73 0.04 10.15
CA GLU A 50 -2.81 -0.48 8.79
C GLU A 50 -3.40 -1.89 8.74
N LEU A 51 -3.07 -2.73 9.72
CA LEU A 51 -3.69 -4.05 9.88
C LEU A 51 -5.19 -3.94 10.15
N ALA A 52 -5.62 -3.04 11.05
CA ALA A 52 -7.04 -2.83 11.35
C ALA A 52 -7.81 -2.41 10.09
N LEU A 53 -7.29 -1.44 9.32
CA LEU A 53 -7.90 -1.03 8.06
C LEU A 53 -8.01 -2.18 7.04
N LEU A 54 -6.99 -3.02 6.98
CA LEU A 54 -6.99 -4.22 6.14
C LEU A 54 -8.04 -5.25 6.60
N MET A 55 -8.19 -5.40 7.92
CA MET A 55 -9.19 -6.28 8.53
C MET A 55 -10.61 -5.72 8.45
N ASP A 56 -10.80 -4.40 8.36
CA ASP A 56 -12.11 -3.79 8.12
C ASP A 56 -12.50 -3.81 6.63
N GLY A 57 -11.55 -4.13 5.75
CA GLY A 57 -11.77 -4.09 4.31
C GLY A 57 -11.73 -2.69 3.72
N ALA A 58 -11.20 -1.71 4.46
CA ALA A 58 -11.03 -0.34 3.99
C ALA A 58 -9.93 -0.27 2.91
N SER A 59 -10.17 0.50 1.86
CA SER A 59 -9.17 0.77 0.83
C SER A 59 -8.27 1.92 1.26
N LEU A 60 -7.03 1.61 1.66
CA LEU A 60 -6.00 2.64 1.85
C LEU A 60 -5.56 3.17 0.48
N ARG A 61 -6.07 4.35 0.10
CA ARG A 61 -5.51 5.14 -1.00
C ARG A 61 -4.28 5.88 -0.49
N ILE A 62 -3.12 5.23 -0.56
CA ILE A 62 -1.85 5.94 -0.40
C ILE A 62 -1.69 6.82 -1.63
N GLN A 63 -2.02 8.10 -1.50
CA GLN A 63 -1.71 9.06 -2.54
C GLN A 63 -0.19 9.10 -2.68
N LYS A 64 0.32 8.78 -3.87
CA LYS A 64 1.70 9.11 -4.24
C LYS A 64 1.85 10.60 -3.95
N ARG A 65 2.70 11.00 -2.98
CA ARG A 65 3.16 12.39 -2.88
C ARG A 65 3.56 12.79 -4.29
N GLY A 66 2.79 13.70 -4.88
CA GLY A 66 2.85 14.00 -6.31
C GLY A 66 4.28 14.24 -6.73
N ARG A 67 4.67 13.71 -7.89
CA ARG A 67 5.89 14.18 -8.56
C ARG A 67 5.78 15.71 -8.59
N LYS A 68 6.75 16.40 -7.98
CA LYS A 68 6.80 17.87 -8.07
C LYS A 68 6.73 18.24 -9.54
N TYR A 69 5.68 18.96 -9.94
CA TYR A 69 5.64 19.61 -11.23
C TYR A 69 6.72 20.69 -11.20
N ILE A 70 7.85 20.40 -11.84
CA ILE A 70 8.86 21.39 -12.19
C ILE A 70 8.21 22.28 -13.25
N HIS A 71 7.70 23.44 -12.83
CA HIS A 71 7.21 24.48 -13.71
C HIS A 71 8.38 24.96 -14.58
N GLY A 72 8.32 24.63 -15.86
CA GLY A 72 9.31 25.03 -16.84
C GLY A 72 9.17 26.52 -17.18
N GLU A 73 9.81 27.36 -16.39
CA GLU A 73 10.15 28.75 -16.74
C GLU A 73 11.68 28.85 -16.71
N SER A 74 12.42 29.22 -17.76
CA SER A 74 12.16 30.24 -18.76
C SER A 74 13.03 30.01 -20.01
N LYS A 75 12.43 29.68 -21.16
CA LYS A 75 13.11 29.70 -22.47
C LYS A 75 13.08 31.09 -23.14
N ARG A 76 12.88 32.19 -22.39
CA ARG A 76 12.66 33.54 -22.95
C ARG A 76 13.72 34.61 -22.67
N ARG A 77 14.86 34.29 -22.03
CA ARG A 77 15.90 35.31 -21.74
C ARG A 77 17.16 35.27 -22.62
N LEU A 78 17.29 34.33 -23.55
CA LEU A 78 18.45 34.23 -24.46
C LEU A 78 18.30 35.01 -25.77
N LYS A 79 17.18 35.71 -26.01
CA LYS A 79 16.99 36.53 -27.23
C LYS A 79 17.38 38.01 -27.10
N ASN A 80 17.75 38.48 -25.90
CA ASN A 80 18.18 39.88 -25.69
C ASN A 80 19.68 39.97 -25.40
N LYS A 81 20.49 39.24 -26.17
CA LYS A 81 21.94 39.40 -26.28
C LYS A 81 22.32 39.48 -27.76
N SER A 82 21.77 40.49 -28.43
CA SER A 82 22.23 40.98 -29.73
C SER A 82 22.40 42.48 -29.65
#